data_AF-A0A1G7AL64-F1
#
_entry.id   AF-A0A1G7AL64-F1
#
_cell.length_a   1.000
_cell.length_b   1.000
_cell.length_c   1.000
_cell.angle_alpha   90.00
_cell.angle_beta   90.00
_cell.angle_gamma   90.00
#
_symmetry.space_group_name_H-M   'P 1'
#
loop_
_entity.id
_entity.type
_entity.pdbx_description
1 polymer ?
#
loop_
_entity_poly.entity_id
_entity_poly.type
_entity_poly.pdbx_seq_one_letter_code
_entity_poly.pdbx_strand_id
1 'polypeptide(L)' 'MDSNKLAIKNRIMEILDLFGITGARAAEIMGVKASTFNCKKNDNNPRHWFNQKNLDDLVNFIKREAEKL' A
#
# COMPACT_ATOMS: atom_id res chain seq x y z
N MET A 1 8.72 -16.53 -4.18
CA MET A 1 7.91 -15.29 -4.28
C MET A 1 8.63 -14.36 -5.23
N ASP A 2 7.93 -13.71 -6.16
CA ASP A 2 8.53 -12.77 -7.11
C ASP A 2 9.19 -11.59 -6.34
N SER A 3 10.49 -11.38 -6.54
CA SER A 3 11.29 -10.38 -5.82
C SER A 3 10.72 -8.96 -5.94
N ASN A 4 10.08 -8.64 -7.07
CA ASN A 4 9.47 -7.33 -7.28
C ASN A 4 8.20 -7.15 -6.42
N LYS A 5 7.38 -8.21 -6.30
CA LYS A 5 6.16 -8.17 -5.46
C LYS A 5 6.51 -7.97 -3.99
N LEU A 6 7.58 -8.62 -3.52
CA LEU A 6 8.07 -8.47 -2.16
C LEU A 6 8.60 -7.05 -1.90
N ALA A 7 9.39 -6.50 -2.83
CA ALA A 7 9.91 -5.14 -2.73
C ALA A 7 8.78 -4.09 -2.64
N ILE A 8 7.77 -4.19 -3.51
CA ILE A 8 6.60 -3.28 -3.49
C ILE A 8 5.85 -3.37 -2.16
N LYS A 9 5.58 -4.60 -1.68
CA LYS A 9 4.89 -4.79 -0.39
C LYS A 9 5.69 -4.15 0.75
N ASN A 10 6.99 -4.43 0.83
CA ASN A 10 7.83 -3.90 1.90
C ASN A 10 7.85 -2.38 1.89
N ARG A 11 7.97 -1.77 0.70
CA ARG A 11 7.95 -0.33 0.55
C ARG A 11 6.63 0.29 0.96
N ILE A 12 5.50 -0.34 0.61
CA ILE A 12 4.19 0.08 1.09
C ILE A 12 4.13 0.02 2.61
N MET A 13 4.51 -1.09 3.24
CA MET A 13 4.44 -1.24 4.69
C MET A 13 5.31 -0.23 5.42
N GLU A 14 6.52 0.04 4.92
CA GLU A 14 7.42 1.07 5.45
C GLU A 14 6.78 2.46 5.38
N ILE A 15 6.17 2.83 4.25
CA ILE A 15 5.47 4.11 4.12
C ILE A 15 4.30 4.20 5.11
N LEU A 16 3.51 3.14 5.25
CA LEU A 16 2.38 3.15 6.18
C LEU A 16 2.84 3.36 7.63
N ASP A 17 3.94 2.73 8.02
CA ASP A 17 4.53 2.88 9.35
C ASP A 17 5.07 4.31 9.57
N LEU A 18 5.88 4.81 8.62
CA LEU A 18 6.49 6.15 8.70
C LEU A 18 5.47 7.29 8.80
N PHE A 19 4.34 7.17 8.11
CA PHE A 19 3.31 8.21 8.07
C PHE A 19 2.11 7.91 8.98
N GLY A 20 2.16 6.84 9.79
CA GLY A 20 1.07 6.44 10.69
C GLY A 20 -0.24 6.13 9.96
N ILE A 21 -0.18 5.63 8.73
CA ILE A 21 -1.36 5.37 7.89
C ILE A 21 -1.91 3.98 8.21
N THR A 22 -3.15 3.94 8.71
CA THR A 22 -3.83 2.67 9.00
C THR A 22 -4.15 1.88 7.73
N GLY A 23 -4.32 0.57 7.84
CA GLY A 23 -4.67 -0.28 6.68
C GLY A 23 -6.00 0.08 6.02
N ALA A 24 -6.99 0.56 6.80
CA ALA A 24 -8.26 1.06 6.26
C ALA A 24 -8.04 2.31 5.41
N ARG A 25 -7.26 3.27 5.91
CA ARG A 25 -6.93 4.50 5.17
C ARG A 25 -6.06 4.20 3.94
N ALA A 26 -5.12 3.28 4.05
CA ALA A 26 -4.32 2.81 2.91
C ALA A 26 -5.19 2.22 1.80
N ALA A 27 -6.22 1.45 2.17
CA ALA A 27 -7.17 0.89 1.21
C ALA A 27 -7.95 1.97 0.45
N GLU A 28 -8.41 3.01 1.16
CA GLU A 28 -9.06 4.18 0.56
C GLU A 28 -8.14 4.90 -0.43
N ILE A 29 -6.90 5.19 -0.02
CA ILE A 29 -5.90 5.88 -0.87
C ILE A 29 -5.64 5.09 -2.15
N MET A 30 -5.51 3.77 -2.04
CA MET A 30 -5.22 2.87 -3.16
C MET A 30 -6.47 2.53 -4.01
N GLY A 31 -7.65 3.02 -3.64
CA GLY A 31 -8.91 2.73 -4.33
C GLY A 31 -9.34 1.26 -4.26
N VAL A 32 -9.05 0.56 -3.15
CA VAL A 32 -9.44 -0.84 -2.94
C VAL A 32 -10.27 -1.00 -1.66
N LYS A 33 -11.02 -2.11 -1.56
CA LYS A 33 -11.72 -2.46 -0.31
C LYS A 33 -10.71 -2.81 0.78
N ALA A 34 -11.04 -2.51 2.05
CA ALA A 34 -10.22 -2.90 3.20
C ALA A 34 -9.95 -4.41 3.27
N SER A 35 -10.95 -5.24 2.92
CA SER A 35 -10.77 -6.69 2.82
C SER A 35 -9.75 -7.07 1.73
N THR A 36 -9.78 -6.40 0.57
CA THR A 36 -8.79 -6.60 -0.49
C THR A 36 -7.39 -6.18 -0.05
N PHE A 37 -7.26 -5.07 0.68
CA PHE A 37 -6.00 -4.66 1.28
C PHE A 37 -5.45 -5.73 2.24
N ASN A 38 -6.30 -6.26 3.13
CA ASN A 38 -5.92 -7.32 4.07
C ASN A 38 -5.48 -8.60 3.34
N CYS A 39 -6.15 -8.97 2.25
CA CYS A 39 -5.73 -10.07 1.40
C CYS A 39 -4.36 -9.82 0.76
N LYS A 40 -4.10 -8.62 0.23
CA LYS A 40 -2.80 -8.24 -0.36
C LYS A 40 -1.67 -8.19 0.68
N LYS A 41 -1.99 -7.84 1.93
CA LYS A 41 -1.06 -7.83 3.05
C LYS A 41 -0.70 -9.23 3.54
N ASN A 42 -1.61 -10.20 3.43
CA ASN A 42 -1.38 -11.57 3.88
C ASN A 42 -0.43 -12.34 2.94
N ASP A 43 0.74 -12.74 3.45
CA ASP A 43 1.73 -13.52 2.69
C ASP A 43 1.24 -14.91 2.29
N ASN A 44 0.26 -15.46 3.00
CA ASN A 44 -0.32 -16.76 2.69
C ASN A 44 -1.36 -16.70 1.56
N ASN A 45 -1.60 -15.53 0.96
CA ASN A 45 -2.56 -15.36 -0.13
C ASN A 45 -1.83 -15.06 -1.47
N PRO A 46 -1.45 -16.08 -2.26
CA PRO A 46 -0.72 -15.87 -3.50
C PRO A 46 -1.55 -15.20 -4.60
N ARG A 47 -2.88 -15.13 -4.46
CA ARG A 47 -3.80 -14.57 -5.45
C ARG A 47 -3.90 -13.04 -5.38
N HIS A 48 -3.57 -12.45 -4.24
CA HIS A 48 -3.67 -11.02 -4.03
C HIS A 48 -2.32 -10.46 -3.59
N TRP A 49 -1.75 -9.56 -4.38
CA TRP A 49 -0.51 -8.86 -4.05
C TRP A 49 -0.66 -7.37 -4.31
N PHE A 50 0.15 -6.56 -3.63
CA PHE A 50 0.31 -5.15 -3.99
C PHE A 50 1.05 -5.01 -5.31
N ASN A 51 0.61 -4.08 -6.16
CA ASN A 51 1.24 -3.78 -7.44
C ASN A 51 1.80 -2.35 -7.44
N GLN A 52 2.49 -1.97 -8.53
CA GLN A 52 3.11 -0.65 -8.64
C GLN A 52 2.09 0.48 -8.50
N LYS A 53 0.90 0.33 -9.09
CA LYS A 53 -0.18 1.33 -8.94
C LYS A 53 -0.52 1.58 -7.46
N ASN A 54 -0.61 0.53 -6.64
CA ASN A 54 -0.89 0.69 -5.21
C ASN A 54 0.21 1.51 -4.50
N LEU A 55 1.47 1.33 -4.88
CA LEU A 55 2.58 2.11 -4.36
C LEU A 55 2.53 3.57 -4.86
N ASP A 56 2.29 3.77 -6.16
CA ASP A 56 2.21 5.10 -6.76
C ASP A 56 1.07 5.94 -6.18
N ASP A 57 -0.11 5.34 -5.99
CA ASP A 57 -1.27 6.00 -5.37
C ASP A 57 -0.91 6.50 -3.96
N LEU A 58 -0.21 5.69 -3.17
CA LEU A 58 0.21 6.03 -1.81
C LEU A 58 1.25 7.16 -1.80
N VAL A 59 2.26 7.07 -2.67
CA VAL A 59 3.29 8.11 -2.83
C VAL A 59 2.68 9.43 -3.31
N ASN A 60 1.76 9.38 -4.27
CA ASN A 60 1.09 10.56 -4.79
C ASN A 60 0.21 11.23 -3.73
N PHE A 61 -0.48 10.43 -2.90
CA PHE A 61 -1.21 10.96 -1.76
C PHE A 61 -0.28 11.73 -0.81
N ILE A 62 0.84 11.14 -0.41
CA ILE A 62 1.80 11.77 0.51
C ILE A 62 2.36 13.07 -0.08
N LYS A 63 2.75 13.08 -1.36
CA LYS A 63 3.23 14.29 -2.04
C LYS A 63 2.18 15.41 -2.00
N ARG A 64 0.92 15.08 -2.30
CA ARG A 64 -0.18 16.05 -2.25
C ARG A 64 -0.46 16.57 -0.85
N GLU A 65 -0.33 15.74 0.18
CA GLU A 65 -0.46 16.20 1.56
C GLU A 65 0.72 17.08 1.99
N ALA A 66 1.94 16.78 1.52
CA ALA A 66 3.11 17.61 1.77
C ALA A 66 3.04 18.98 1.08
N GLU A 67 2.41 19.07 -0.10
CA GLU A 67 2.18 20.35 -0.82
C GLU A 67 1.12 21.25 -0.14
N LYS A 68 0.34 20.72 0.81
CA LYS A 68 -0.66 21.50 1.57
C LYS A 68 -0.09 22.14 2.84
N LEU A 69 1.14 21.78 3.23
CA LEU A 69 1.86 22.33 4.37
C LEU A 69 2.63 23.58 3.95
#